data_AF-W2SV72-F1
#
_entry.id   AF-W2SV72-F1
#
_cell.length_a   1.000
_cell.length_b   1.000
_cell.length_c   1.000
_cell.angle_alpha   90.00
_cell.angle_beta   90.00
_cell.angle_gamma   90.00
#
_symmetry.space_group_name_H-M   'P 1'
#
loop_
_entity.id
_entity.type
_entity.pdbx_description
1 polymer ?
#
loop_
_entity_poly.entity_id
_entity_poly.type
_entity_poly.pdbx_seq_one_letter_code
_entity_poly.pdbx_strand_id
1 'polypeptide(L)'
;MNGDCCGNAVYFKDEGAFLCCNDNLARKATTNDMCCGSTVYDAGRQQICCGDRVFDRTQADSCCTRNNGSEVEFNSKTEFCCNGATQKGRGVFCCYLRFNGNLVAVPYNNSTQCCRYPFDIVYPKANDDCLSHLRIR
;
A
#
# COMPACT_ATOMS: atom_id res chain seq x y z
N MET A 1 19.49 -35.71 8.15
CA MET A 1 18.51 -35.28 7.14
C MET A 1 17.48 -34.42 7.85
N ASN A 2 17.54 -33.10 7.70
CA ASN A 2 16.54 -32.19 8.28
C ASN A 2 15.43 -31.91 7.26
N GLY A 3 14.57 -32.90 7.06
CA GLY A 3 13.33 -32.72 6.33
C GLY A 3 12.33 -31.89 7.13
N ASP A 4 11.59 -31.02 6.47
CA ASP A 4 10.46 -30.29 7.03
C ASP A 4 9.26 -30.37 6.09
N CYS A 5 8.08 -30.01 6.60
CA CYS A 5 6.83 -30.05 5.86
C CYS A 5 6.42 -28.64 5.38
N CYS A 6 5.79 -28.59 4.22
CA CYS A 6 5.14 -27.42 3.66
C CYS A 6 3.79 -27.85 3.06
N GLY A 7 2.68 -27.53 3.73
CA GLY A 7 1.39 -28.13 3.40
C GLY A 7 1.48 -29.66 3.38
N ASN A 8 1.27 -30.25 2.20
CA ASN A 8 1.30 -31.71 2.00
C ASN A 8 2.63 -32.24 1.43
N ALA A 9 3.65 -31.38 1.25
CA ALA A 9 4.95 -31.75 0.70
C ALA A 9 6.04 -31.78 1.78
N VAL A 10 6.97 -32.73 1.66
CA VAL A 10 8.20 -32.76 2.47
C VAL A 10 9.35 -32.17 1.64
N TYR A 11 10.16 -31.31 2.24
CA TYR A 11 11.33 -30.72 1.59
C TYR A 11 12.53 -30.73 2.55
N PHE A 12 13.75 -30.73 2.01
CA PHE A 12 14.97 -30.69 2.82
C PHE A 12 15.47 -29.25 2.94
N LYS A 13 15.49 -28.71 4.16
CA LYS A 13 15.98 -27.34 4.42
C LYS A 13 17.45 -27.17 4.05
N ASP A 14 18.22 -28.24 4.23
CA ASP A 14 19.67 -28.26 4.02
C ASP A 14 20.07 -27.98 2.55
N GLU A 15 19.16 -28.22 1.59
CA GLU A 15 19.42 -27.95 0.17
C GLU A 15 19.30 -26.46 -0.20
N GLY A 16 18.63 -25.65 0.64
CA GLY A 16 18.45 -24.21 0.44
C GLY A 16 17.73 -23.81 -0.85
N ALA A 17 17.19 -24.78 -1.61
CA ALA A 17 16.64 -24.59 -2.95
C ALA A 17 15.14 -24.28 -2.97
N PHE A 18 14.45 -24.39 -1.84
CA PHE A 18 13.00 -24.24 -1.73
C PHE A 18 12.61 -23.23 -0.65
N LEU A 19 11.47 -22.58 -0.87
CA LEU A 19 10.75 -21.78 0.12
C LEU A 19 9.37 -22.38 0.32
N CYS A 20 8.92 -22.40 1.56
CA CYS A 20 7.54 -22.67 1.91
C CYS A 20 6.85 -21.34 2.23
N CYS A 21 5.88 -20.95 1.39
CA CYS A 21 5.13 -19.71 1.54
C CYS A 21 3.64 -20.04 1.74
N ASN A 22 3.11 -19.88 2.96
CA ASN A 22 1.71 -20.20 3.31
C ASN A 22 1.25 -21.55 2.71
N ASP A 23 1.93 -22.64 3.09
CA ASP A 23 1.69 -24.01 2.62
C ASP A 23 1.95 -24.27 1.12
N ASN A 24 2.48 -23.28 0.39
CA ASN A 24 2.92 -23.43 -0.99
C ASN A 24 4.44 -23.62 -1.05
N LEU A 25 4.86 -24.83 -1.44
CA LEU A 25 6.27 -25.15 -1.66
C LEU A 25 6.69 -24.71 -3.07
N ALA A 26 7.61 -23.76 -3.15
CA ALA A 26 8.13 -23.24 -4.40
C ALA A 26 9.66 -23.29 -4.45
N ARG A 27 10.20 -23.51 -5.65
CA ARG A 27 11.64 -23.51 -5.88
C ARG A 27 12.14 -22.08 -5.97
N LYS A 28 13.25 -21.79 -5.31
CA LYS A 28 13.98 -20.53 -5.44
C LYS A 28 14.64 -20.47 -6.80
N ALA A 29 14.48 -19.35 -7.50
CA ALA A 29 15.30 -19.00 -8.65
C ALA A 29 16.67 -18.46 -8.18
N THR A 30 16.69 -17.72 -7.08
CA THR A 30 17.92 -17.15 -6.49
C THR A 30 17.93 -17.28 -4.97
N THR A 31 19.11 -17.15 -4.35
CA THR A 31 19.26 -17.23 -2.88
C THR A 31 18.49 -16.15 -2.13
N ASN A 32 18.21 -15.01 -2.77
CA ASN A 32 17.56 -13.87 -2.13
C ASN A 32 16.04 -13.91 -2.26
N ASP A 33 15.47 -14.86 -3.01
CA ASP A 33 14.02 -14.92 -3.17
C ASP A 33 13.33 -15.05 -1.81
N MET A 34 12.13 -14.47 -1.71
CA MET A 34 11.37 -14.34 -0.47
C MET A 34 9.90 -14.67 -0.71
N CYS A 35 9.17 -14.94 0.38
CA CYS A 35 7.72 -15.11 0.33
C CYS A 35 7.01 -13.76 0.38
N CYS A 36 5.93 -13.66 -0.39
CA CYS A 36 4.91 -12.63 -0.33
C CYS A 36 3.55 -13.34 -0.35
N GLY A 37 2.88 -13.42 0.80
CA GLY A 37 1.76 -14.33 0.98
C GLY A 37 2.14 -15.77 0.63
N SER A 38 1.40 -16.39 -0.28
CA SER A 38 1.66 -17.75 -0.78
C SER A 38 2.59 -17.83 -1.99
N THR A 39 3.20 -16.72 -2.42
CA THR A 39 3.98 -16.63 -3.66
C THR A 39 5.44 -16.29 -3.35
N VAL A 40 6.38 -16.90 -4.08
CA VAL A 40 7.80 -16.52 -4.05
C VAL A 40 8.04 -15.37 -5.03
N TYR A 41 8.80 -14.37 -4.62
CA TYR A 41 9.22 -13.26 -5.48
C TYR A 41 10.71 -12.96 -5.34
N ASP A 42 11.25 -12.20 -6.28
CA ASP A 42 12.68 -11.94 -6.42
C ASP A 42 13.31 -10.96 -5.41
N ALA A 43 12.61 -10.69 -4.30
CA ALA A 43 13.01 -9.78 -3.22
C ALA A 43 13.36 -8.36 -3.68
N GLY A 44 12.59 -7.82 -4.64
CA GLY A 44 12.68 -6.40 -4.99
C GLY A 44 13.47 -6.10 -6.26
N ARG A 45 14.01 -7.10 -6.96
CA ARG A 45 14.85 -6.87 -8.15
C ARG A 45 14.01 -6.40 -9.33
N GLN A 46 12.99 -7.15 -9.69
CA GLN A 46 12.04 -6.86 -10.75
C GLN A 46 10.60 -6.91 -10.24
N GLN A 47 10.37 -7.43 -9.03
CA GLN A 47 9.05 -7.57 -8.44
C GLN A 47 8.97 -6.85 -7.08
N ILE A 48 7.78 -6.41 -6.70
CA ILE A 48 7.46 -5.95 -5.35
C ILE A 48 6.47 -6.89 -4.69
N CYS A 49 6.50 -6.92 -3.35
CA CYS A 49 5.44 -7.50 -2.54
C CYS A 49 4.57 -6.37 -2.00
N CYS A 50 3.25 -6.50 -2.13
CA CYS A 50 2.27 -5.55 -1.64
C CYS A 50 1.08 -6.28 -1.00
N GLY A 51 0.92 -6.17 0.32
CA GLY A 51 0.12 -7.11 1.08
C GLY A 51 0.62 -8.54 0.85
N ASP A 52 -0.28 -9.40 0.37
CA ASP A 52 0.03 -10.81 0.07
C ASP A 52 0.18 -11.08 -1.44
N ARG A 53 0.44 -10.04 -2.23
CA ARG A 53 0.48 -10.13 -3.70
C ARG A 53 1.79 -9.60 -4.27
N VAL A 54 2.24 -10.27 -5.33
CA VAL A 54 3.46 -9.93 -6.05
C VAL A 54 3.11 -9.17 -7.33
N PHE A 55 3.84 -8.09 -7.61
CA PHE A 55 3.65 -7.27 -8.81
C PHE A 55 4.99 -7.01 -9.50
N ASP A 56 4.99 -6.93 -10.82
CA ASP A 56 6.16 -6.45 -11.56
C ASP A 56 6.39 -4.96 -11.32
N ARG A 57 7.66 -4.57 -11.11
CA ARG A 57 8.10 -3.18 -10.89
C ARG A 57 7.78 -2.25 -12.05
N THR A 58 7.55 -2.80 -13.23
CA THR A 58 7.11 -2.04 -14.41
C THR A 58 5.65 -1.60 -14.29
N GLN A 59 4.83 -2.34 -13.55
CA GLN A 59 3.42 -2.07 -13.32
C GLN A 59 3.26 -1.20 -12.06
N ALA A 60 3.84 -1.62 -10.93
CA ALA A 60 3.78 -0.92 -9.66
C ALA A 60 5.13 -1.00 -8.93
N ASP A 61 5.56 0.10 -8.31
CA ASP A 61 6.86 0.20 -7.64
C ASP A 61 6.75 0.51 -6.14
N SER A 62 5.53 0.71 -5.64
CA SER A 62 5.25 1.15 -4.27
C SER A 62 3.94 0.57 -3.74
N CYS A 63 3.79 0.56 -2.42
CA CYS A 63 2.60 0.12 -1.70
C CYS A 63 1.97 1.25 -0.91
N CYS A 64 0.64 1.31 -0.95
CA CYS A 64 -0.16 2.26 -0.21
C CYS A 64 -1.00 1.54 0.83
N THR A 65 -0.76 1.85 2.10
CA THR A 65 -1.61 1.40 3.20
C THR A 65 -2.85 2.28 3.28
N ARG A 66 -4.02 1.64 3.25
CA ARG A 66 -5.32 2.29 3.47
C ARG A 66 -5.56 2.50 4.96
N ASN A 67 -6.52 3.37 5.29
CA ASN A 67 -6.92 3.64 6.67
C ASN A 67 -7.43 2.39 7.41
N ASN A 68 -7.93 1.38 6.67
CA ASN A 68 -8.35 0.09 7.24
C ASN A 68 -7.21 -0.94 7.38
N GLY A 69 -5.96 -0.53 7.15
CA GLY A 69 -4.79 -1.40 7.22
C GLY A 69 -4.51 -2.25 5.99
N SER A 70 -5.44 -2.34 5.03
CA SER A 70 -5.19 -3.06 3.77
C SER A 70 -4.20 -2.32 2.88
N GLU A 71 -3.44 -3.06 2.09
CA GLU A 71 -2.47 -2.49 1.16
C GLU A 71 -2.98 -2.52 -0.28
N VAL A 72 -2.43 -1.64 -1.11
CA VAL A 72 -2.61 -1.65 -2.57
C VAL A 72 -1.38 -1.13 -3.25
N GLU A 73 -1.02 -1.78 -4.33
CA GLU A 73 0.06 -1.40 -5.20
C GLU A 73 -0.25 -0.08 -5.92
N PHE A 74 0.77 0.70 -6.21
CA PHE A 74 0.65 1.85 -7.09
C PHE A 74 1.96 2.13 -7.84
N ASN A 75 1.84 2.85 -8.95
CA ASN A 75 3.00 3.31 -9.70
C ASN A 75 3.38 4.73 -9.25
N SER A 76 4.50 4.88 -8.56
CA SER A 76 4.94 6.17 -8.02
C SER A 76 5.19 7.25 -9.08
N LYS A 77 5.30 6.90 -10.38
CA LYS A 77 5.43 7.89 -11.45
C LYS A 77 4.11 8.61 -11.72
N THR A 78 2.99 7.87 -11.70
CA THR A 78 1.66 8.37 -12.06
C THR A 78 0.77 8.60 -10.85
N GLU A 79 1.09 8.00 -9.71
CA GLU A 79 0.21 7.93 -8.54
C GLU A 79 0.96 8.23 -7.23
N PHE A 80 0.21 8.55 -6.19
CA PHE A 80 0.67 8.69 -4.81
C PHE A 80 -0.31 8.00 -3.85
N CYS A 81 0.15 7.68 -2.65
CA CYS A 81 -0.70 7.07 -1.63
C CYS A 81 -1.56 8.11 -0.90
N CYS A 82 -2.88 7.90 -0.89
CA CYS A 82 -3.80 8.63 -0.03
C CYS A 82 -5.06 7.80 0.24
N ASN A 83 -4.97 6.89 1.22
CA ASN A 83 -6.01 5.86 1.46
C ASN A 83 -6.33 5.02 0.21
N GLY A 84 -5.29 4.73 -0.59
CA GLY A 84 -5.36 4.08 -1.88
C GLY A 84 -4.46 4.77 -2.92
N ALA A 85 -4.27 4.12 -4.06
CA ALA A 85 -3.55 4.67 -5.21
C ALA A 85 -4.32 5.88 -5.78
N THR A 86 -3.72 7.07 -5.71
CA THR A 86 -4.32 8.33 -6.15
C THR A 86 -3.54 8.92 -7.31
N GLN A 87 -4.22 9.22 -8.41
CA GLN A 87 -3.61 9.73 -9.64
C GLN A 87 -3.07 11.16 -9.49
N LYS A 88 -1.82 11.37 -9.91
CA LYS A 88 -1.20 12.69 -10.00
C LYS A 88 -1.81 13.51 -11.12
N GLY A 89 -1.76 14.84 -10.99
CA GLY A 89 -2.20 15.77 -12.04
C GLY A 89 -3.71 15.90 -12.22
N ARG A 90 -4.53 15.24 -11.39
CA ARG A 90 -6.01 15.34 -11.45
C ARG A 90 -6.63 16.35 -10.49
N GLY A 91 -5.83 17.26 -9.93
CA GLY A 91 -6.29 18.21 -8.90
C GLY A 91 -6.68 17.55 -7.57
N VAL A 92 -6.35 16.27 -7.39
CA VAL A 92 -6.56 15.52 -6.14
C VAL A 92 -5.32 15.60 -5.27
N PHE A 93 -5.52 15.89 -3.99
CA PHE A 93 -4.50 16.03 -2.97
C PHE A 93 -4.87 15.17 -1.76
N CYS A 94 -3.90 14.92 -0.87
CA CYS A 94 -4.17 14.20 0.36
C CYS A 94 -4.30 15.14 1.55
N CYS A 95 -5.35 14.93 2.36
CA CYS A 95 -5.52 15.54 3.65
C CYS A 95 -5.31 14.49 4.74
N TYR A 96 -4.60 14.82 5.81
CA TYR A 96 -4.45 13.94 6.97
C TYR A 96 -5.28 14.50 8.12
N LEU A 97 -6.49 13.96 8.25
CA LEU A 97 -7.42 14.34 9.32
C LEU A 97 -7.03 13.68 10.64
N ARG A 98 -7.36 14.32 11.75
CA ARG A 98 -7.11 13.83 13.11
C ARG A 98 -8.42 13.37 13.74
N PHE A 99 -8.56 12.07 13.93
CA PHE A 99 -9.70 11.47 14.63
C PHE A 99 -9.21 10.71 15.84
N ASN A 100 -9.58 11.16 17.05
CA ASN A 100 -9.20 10.53 18.31
C ASN A 100 -7.68 10.26 18.45
N GLY A 101 -6.85 11.18 17.96
CA GLY A 101 -5.39 11.04 17.96
C GLY A 101 -4.79 10.27 16.78
N ASN A 102 -5.61 9.58 15.98
CA ASN A 102 -5.16 8.87 14.78
C ASN A 102 -5.20 9.77 13.55
N LEU A 103 -4.23 9.57 12.64
CA LEU A 103 -4.22 10.21 11.33
C LEU A 103 -5.01 9.37 10.32
N VAL A 104 -5.95 10.00 9.63
CA VAL A 104 -6.77 9.39 8.59
C VAL A 104 -6.51 10.14 7.29
N ALA A 105 -5.98 9.43 6.29
CA ALA A 105 -5.73 9.98 4.97
C ALA A 105 -7.06 10.11 4.20
N VAL A 106 -7.35 11.28 3.65
CA VAL A 106 -8.56 11.57 2.89
C VAL A 106 -8.19 12.29 1.60
N PRO A 107 -8.48 11.72 0.42
CA PRO A 107 -8.27 12.42 -0.84
C PRO A 107 -9.31 13.55 -0.98
N TYR A 108 -8.88 14.71 -1.46
CA TYR A 108 -9.76 15.86 -1.70
C TYR A 108 -9.37 16.60 -2.98
N ASN A 109 -10.32 17.29 -3.60
CA ASN A 109 -10.09 18.11 -4.78
C ASN A 109 -9.79 19.57 -4.39
N ASN A 110 -8.59 20.06 -4.67
CA ASN A 110 -8.15 21.40 -4.24
C ASN A 110 -8.85 22.57 -4.99
N SER A 111 -9.59 22.28 -6.05
CA SER A 111 -10.43 23.27 -6.73
C SER A 111 -11.77 23.49 -6.01
N THR A 112 -12.28 22.50 -5.27
CA THR A 112 -13.61 22.55 -4.64
C THR A 112 -13.59 22.33 -3.13
N GLN A 113 -12.43 21.99 -2.57
CA GLN A 113 -12.27 21.61 -1.17
C GLN A 113 -10.96 22.14 -0.60
N CYS A 114 -10.91 22.26 0.72
CA CYS A 114 -9.75 22.67 1.50
C CYS A 114 -9.40 21.64 2.57
N CYS A 115 -8.10 21.33 2.68
CA CYS A 115 -7.52 20.68 3.85
C CYS A 115 -6.83 21.74 4.70
N ARG A 116 -7.37 22.06 5.88
CA ARG A 116 -6.83 23.10 6.74
C ARG A 116 -7.01 22.76 8.21
N TYR A 117 -6.18 23.38 9.06
CA TYR A 117 -6.35 23.39 10.52
C TYR A 117 -7.82 23.72 10.88
N PRO A 118 -8.46 22.95 11.79
CA PRO A 118 -7.86 22.02 12.75
C PRO A 118 -7.61 20.58 12.25
N PHE A 119 -7.78 20.31 10.95
CA PHE A 119 -7.65 18.99 10.34
C PHE A 119 -8.67 17.98 10.89
N ASP A 120 -9.88 18.41 11.13
CA ASP A 120 -11.01 17.59 11.59
C ASP A 120 -11.87 17.11 10.42
N ILE A 121 -12.06 17.95 9.40
CA ILE A 121 -12.78 17.65 8.17
C ILE A 121 -12.10 18.29 6.95
N VAL A 122 -12.49 17.84 5.77
CA VAL A 122 -12.20 18.52 4.50
C VAL A 122 -13.32 19.53 4.26
N TYR A 123 -12.98 20.81 4.22
CA TYR A 123 -13.94 21.91 4.10
C TYR A 123 -14.32 22.16 2.63
N PRO A 124 -15.54 22.61 2.32
CA PRO A 124 -15.86 23.08 0.99
C PRO A 124 -15.13 24.38 0.67
N LYS A 125 -14.80 24.59 -0.61
CA LYS A 125 -14.11 25.78 -1.12
C LYS A 125 -15.01 26.50 -2.11
N ALA A 126 -15.16 27.82 -1.97
CA ALA A 126 -15.90 28.68 -2.88
C ALA A 126 -15.13 29.98 -3.10
N ASN A 127 -14.99 30.41 -4.36
CA ASN A 127 -14.23 31.61 -4.75
C ASN A 127 -12.81 31.66 -4.16
N ASP A 128 -12.10 30.54 -4.24
CA ASP A 128 -10.80 30.30 -3.63
C ASP A 128 -10.71 30.35 -2.09
N ASP A 129 -11.81 30.64 -1.41
CA ASP A 129 -11.90 30.65 0.05
C ASP A 129 -12.49 29.37 0.62
N CYS A 130 -11.89 28.92 1.72
CA CYS A 130 -12.40 27.78 2.47
C CYS A 130 -13.61 28.21 3.29
N LEU A 131 -14.77 27.65 2.98
CA LEU A 131 -15.98 27.84 3.75
C LEU A 131 -15.81 27.13 5.10
N SER A 132 -15.36 27.87 6.09
CA SER A 132 -15.51 27.44 7.48
C SER A 132 -17.00 27.28 7.74
N HIS A 133 -17.39 26.26 8.52
CA HIS A 133 -18.68 26.32 9.17
C HIS A 133 -18.73 27.67 9.87
N LEU A 134 -19.61 28.56 9.40
CA LEU A 134 -20.11 29.65 10.22
C LEU A 134 -20.48 29.00 11.55
N ARG A 135 -19.64 29.17 12.58
CA ARG A 135 -20.13 29.11 13.95
C ARG A 135 -21.08 30.30 14.03
N ILE A 136 -22.31 30.11 13.58
CA ILE A 136 -23.42 30.98 13.93
C ILE A 136 -23.40 30.98 15.46
N ARG A 137 -23.05 32.14 16.01
CA ARG A 137 -23.04 32.40 17.45
C ARG A 137 -24.41 32.13 18.04
#